data_AF-A0A971L2S1-F1
#
_entry.id   AF-A0A971L2S1-F1
#
_cell.length_a   1.000
_cell.length_b   1.000
_cell.length_c   1.000
_cell.angle_alpha   90.00
_cell.angle_beta   90.00
_cell.angle_gamma   90.00
#
_symmetry.space_group_name_H-M   'P 1'
#
loop_
_entity.id
_entity.type
_entity.pdbx_description
1 polymer ?
#
loop_
_entity_poly.entity_id
_entity_poly.type
_entity_poly.pdbx_seq_one_letter_code
_entity_poly.pdbx_strand_id
1 'polypeptide(L)'
;MSSTNRDDFTPNDKRIMAERVSWKCSFPGCGRNTVGPNSDDPTKKINNGIAAHIHAAASGGPRYNPQMTSDERRHISNGIWMCRDHGNLIDADYTEYSASTLRDWKSQAEKRASDSLKFPTQEAVSKDATLIQLGSKIIYFAHWNAIHSQEWSFELVAPFIGNSDLLNNYVLDFSSLPEAEQYVVIESQGDAREILDSKIEISSEGKCLLFLKVGNKPIPTNPHDLGMDLRVDDTGDISFLNGDLATVKGIDTAKQMISICMSPCVST
;
A
#
# COMPACT_ATOMS: atom_id res chain seq x y z
N MET A 1 -32.30 34.13 11.00
CA MET A 1 -31.75 32.81 11.35
C MET A 1 -32.38 31.79 10.41
N SER A 2 -31.68 31.40 9.35
CA SER A 2 -32.20 30.42 8.40
C SER A 2 -31.94 29.03 8.98
N SER A 3 -32.95 28.45 9.65
CA SER A 3 -32.93 27.05 10.07
C SER A 3 -33.00 26.18 8.82
N THR A 4 -31.85 25.90 8.21
CA THR A 4 -31.77 24.98 7.09
C THR A 4 -32.05 23.57 7.61
N ASN A 5 -32.98 22.88 6.96
CA ASN A 5 -33.52 21.56 7.27
C ASN A 5 -32.50 20.42 7.05
N ARG A 6 -31.23 20.65 7.38
CA ARG A 6 -30.09 19.74 7.20
C ARG A 6 -29.66 19.17 8.54
N ASP A 7 -29.60 17.84 8.62
CA ASP A 7 -29.12 17.09 9.78
C ASP A 7 -27.58 17.09 9.84
N ASP A 8 -27.00 18.26 10.10
CA ASP A 8 -25.55 18.44 10.18
C ASP A 8 -24.96 17.90 11.49
N PHE A 9 -23.72 17.40 11.41
CA PHE A 9 -22.94 16.97 12.57
C PHE A 9 -22.68 18.12 13.54
N THR A 10 -22.73 17.84 14.85
CA THR A 10 -22.33 18.83 15.86
C THR A 10 -20.84 19.16 15.76
N PRO A 11 -20.38 20.31 16.27
CA PRO A 11 -18.95 20.62 16.34
C PRO A 11 -18.15 19.54 17.10
N ASN A 12 -18.76 18.92 18.11
CA ASN A 12 -18.14 17.84 18.87
C ASN A 12 -17.98 16.58 18.02
N ASP A 13 -19.00 16.17 17.27
CA ASP A 13 -18.92 15.00 16.38
C ASP A 13 -17.84 15.18 15.30
N LYS A 14 -17.77 16.38 14.70
CA LYS A 14 -16.72 16.73 13.73
C LYS A 14 -15.33 16.58 14.33
N ARG A 15 -15.15 17.03 15.56
CA ARG A 15 -13.88 16.91 16.28
C ARG A 15 -13.53 15.45 16.57
N ILE A 16 -14.48 14.67 17.11
CA ILE A 16 -14.26 13.26 17.40
C ILE A 16 -13.91 12.50 16.10
N MET A 17 -14.60 12.77 14.99
CA MET A 17 -14.27 12.15 13.70
C MET A 17 -12.84 12.43 13.27
N ALA A 18 -12.39 13.68 13.40
CA ALA A 18 -11.03 14.04 13.07
C ALA A 18 -10.01 13.34 13.98
N GLU A 19 -10.26 13.33 15.29
CA GLU A 19 -9.38 12.70 16.29
C GLU A 19 -9.26 11.19 16.08
N ARG A 20 -10.35 10.50 15.71
CA ARG A 20 -10.38 9.05 15.42
C ARG A 20 -9.48 8.64 14.24
N VAL A 21 -9.14 9.57 13.36
CA VAL A 21 -8.23 9.33 12.23
C VAL A 21 -6.95 10.17 12.32
N SER A 22 -6.59 10.61 13.53
CA SER A 22 -5.40 11.43 13.79
C SER A 22 -5.31 12.69 12.92
N TRP A 23 -6.47 13.28 12.61
CA TRP A 23 -6.64 14.43 11.71
C TRP A 23 -6.07 14.21 10.30
N LYS A 24 -6.07 12.97 9.82
CA LYS A 24 -5.66 12.62 8.45
C LYS A 24 -6.87 12.34 7.56
N CYS A 25 -6.75 12.68 6.28
CA CYS A 25 -7.80 12.40 5.31
C CYS A 25 -8.00 10.88 5.13
N SER A 26 -9.25 10.42 5.20
CA SER A 26 -9.61 9.00 5.04
C SER A 26 -9.59 8.48 3.60
N PHE A 27 -9.43 9.35 2.59
CA PHE A 27 -9.37 8.93 1.19
C PHE A 27 -8.16 8.00 0.95
N PRO A 28 -8.32 6.87 0.23
CA PRO A 28 -7.22 5.94 -0.05
C PRO A 28 -6.03 6.63 -0.73
N GLY A 29 -4.81 6.34 -0.29
CA GLY A 29 -3.59 6.95 -0.83
C GLY A 29 -3.35 8.42 -0.47
N CYS A 30 -4.31 9.13 0.15
CA CYS A 30 -4.12 10.55 0.50
C CYS A 30 -3.34 10.73 1.81
N GLY A 31 -3.91 10.32 2.95
CA GLY A 31 -3.25 10.38 4.26
C GLY A 31 -2.80 11.76 4.76
N ARG A 32 -3.10 12.86 4.05
CA ARG A 32 -2.61 14.20 4.40
C ARG A 32 -3.16 14.70 5.73
N ASN A 33 -2.35 15.44 6.47
CA ASN A 33 -2.78 16.18 7.65
C ASN A 33 -3.81 17.25 7.24
N THR A 34 -4.89 17.37 8.00
CA THR A 34 -5.96 18.35 7.74
C THR A 34 -5.94 19.52 8.72
N VAL A 35 -4.99 19.55 9.66
CA VAL A 35 -4.80 20.61 10.65
C VAL A 35 -3.33 20.98 10.71
N GLY A 36 -3.07 22.27 10.91
CA GLY A 36 -1.71 22.81 11.07
C GLY A 36 -1.70 24.11 11.86
N PRO A 37 -0.51 24.62 12.22
CA PRO A 37 -0.36 25.89 12.91
C PRO A 37 -0.79 27.05 11.99
N ASN A 38 -1.26 28.14 12.61
CA ASN A 38 -1.36 29.43 11.92
C ASN A 38 0.00 30.15 12.01
N SER A 39 0.42 30.84 10.94
CA SER A 39 1.73 31.51 10.89
C SER A 39 1.82 32.74 11.80
N ASP A 40 0.70 33.42 12.03
CA ASP A 40 0.69 34.77 12.60
C ASP A 40 0.23 34.78 14.07
N ASP A 41 -0.41 33.71 14.53
CA ASP A 41 -1.01 33.62 15.86
C ASP A 41 -0.87 32.21 16.46
N PRO A 42 -0.06 32.03 17.51
CA PRO A 42 0.18 30.72 18.14
C PRO A 42 -1.06 30.15 18.86
N THR A 43 -2.12 30.94 19.06
CA THR A 43 -3.39 30.47 19.62
C THR A 43 -4.36 29.95 18.56
N LYS A 44 -4.05 30.15 17.27
CA LYS A 44 -4.89 29.75 16.14
C LYS A 44 -4.34 28.52 15.42
N LYS A 45 -5.24 27.86 14.70
CA LYS A 45 -4.94 26.71 13.85
C LYS A 45 -5.59 26.87 12.48
N ILE A 46 -4.99 26.25 11.48
CA ILE A 46 -5.59 26.06 10.16
C ILE A 46 -6.35 24.74 10.17
N ASN A 47 -7.57 24.71 9.62
CA ASN A 47 -8.35 23.49 9.42
C ASN A 47 -8.76 23.34 7.94
N ASN A 48 -8.11 22.39 7.27
CA ASN A 48 -8.38 21.96 5.91
C ASN A 48 -9.19 20.64 5.83
N GLY A 49 -9.74 20.20 6.96
CA GLY A 49 -10.57 19.00 7.06
C GLY A 49 -12.05 19.31 7.16
N ILE A 50 -12.86 18.37 6.70
CA ILE A 50 -14.33 18.39 6.77
C ILE A 50 -14.84 17.01 7.19
N ALA A 51 -15.97 17.00 7.90
CA ALA A 51 -16.75 15.78 8.09
C ALA A 51 -17.77 15.69 6.96
N ALA A 52 -17.57 14.76 6.03
CA ALA A 52 -18.49 14.49 4.94
C ALA A 52 -19.53 13.45 5.37
N HIS A 53 -20.75 13.59 4.88
CA HIS A 53 -21.82 12.63 5.13
C HIS A 53 -21.72 11.44 4.16
N ILE A 54 -21.77 10.22 4.71
CA ILE A 54 -21.85 8.98 3.93
C ILE A 54 -23.21 8.91 3.23
N HIS A 55 -24.30 9.10 3.96
CA HIS A 55 -25.62 9.40 3.43
C HIS A 55 -25.99 10.85 3.72
N ALA A 56 -26.43 11.60 2.72
CA ALA A 56 -26.69 13.04 2.85
C ALA A 56 -27.55 13.44 4.05
N ALA A 57 -27.23 14.59 4.63
CA ALA A 57 -27.93 15.25 5.74
C ALA A 57 -29.39 15.65 5.44
N ALA A 58 -29.79 15.67 4.16
CA ALA A 58 -31.10 16.10 3.72
C ALA A 58 -31.48 15.43 2.40
N SER A 59 -32.79 15.41 2.12
CA SER A 59 -33.33 14.92 0.86
C SER A 59 -32.73 15.67 -0.34
N GLY A 60 -32.51 14.95 -1.43
CA GLY A 60 -31.90 15.48 -2.66
C GLY A 60 -30.38 15.62 -2.62
N GLY A 61 -29.72 15.29 -1.51
CA GLY A 61 -28.27 15.24 -1.43
C GLY A 61 -27.64 13.90 -1.88
N PRO A 62 -26.31 13.85 -2.03
CA PRO A 62 -25.58 12.63 -2.40
C PRO A 62 -25.91 11.42 -1.52
N ARG A 63 -26.21 10.28 -2.14
CA ARG A 63 -26.51 9.01 -1.44
C ARG A 63 -27.62 9.13 -0.38
N TYR A 64 -28.56 10.07 -0.51
CA TYR A 64 -29.63 10.23 0.48
C TYR A 64 -30.41 8.92 0.68
N ASN A 65 -30.59 8.51 1.94
CA ASN A 65 -31.36 7.34 2.30
C ASN A 65 -32.66 7.77 3.03
N PRO A 66 -33.84 7.62 2.41
CA PRO A 66 -35.11 8.02 3.02
C PRO A 66 -35.50 7.18 4.25
N GLN A 67 -34.87 6.02 4.44
CA GLN A 67 -35.12 5.14 5.60
C GLN A 67 -34.36 5.58 6.85
N MET A 68 -33.39 6.50 6.74
CA MET A 68 -32.67 7.01 7.90
C MET A 68 -33.49 8.05 8.66
N THR A 69 -33.41 7.99 9.98
CA THR A 69 -33.89 9.04 10.88
C THR A 69 -32.96 10.26 10.89
N SER A 70 -33.44 11.40 11.39
CA SER A 70 -32.60 12.60 11.58
C SER A 70 -31.41 12.30 12.51
N ASP A 71 -31.65 11.54 13.57
CA ASP A 71 -30.63 11.13 14.53
C ASP A 71 -29.52 10.30 13.86
N GLU A 72 -29.90 9.32 13.03
CA GLU A 72 -28.92 8.52 12.27
C GLU A 72 -28.16 9.35 11.23
N ARG A 73 -28.82 10.31 10.57
CA ARG A 73 -28.16 11.18 9.58
C ARG A 73 -27.09 12.07 10.21
N ARG A 74 -27.35 12.60 11.42
CA ARG A 74 -26.39 13.43 12.16
C ARG A 74 -25.44 12.65 13.07
N HIS A 75 -25.59 11.33 13.16
CA HIS A 75 -24.73 10.51 14.03
C HIS A 75 -23.34 10.30 13.41
N ILE A 76 -22.31 10.25 14.25
CA ILE A 76 -20.91 10.08 13.83
C ILE A 76 -20.67 8.83 12.97
N SER A 77 -21.48 7.78 13.13
CA SER A 77 -21.40 6.57 12.29
C SER A 77 -21.64 6.86 10.81
N ASN A 78 -22.46 7.87 10.48
CA ASN A 78 -22.77 8.34 9.14
C ASN A 78 -21.77 9.37 8.59
N GLY A 79 -20.71 9.71 9.34
CA GLY A 79 -19.69 10.65 8.90
C GLY A 79 -18.36 9.99 8.55
N ILE A 80 -17.62 10.60 7.63
CA ILE A 80 -16.22 10.29 7.31
C ILE A 80 -15.39 11.58 7.28
N TRP A 81 -14.22 11.57 7.91
CA TRP A 81 -13.32 12.73 7.92
C TRP A 81 -12.46 12.77 6.65
N MET A 82 -12.46 13.89 5.94
CA MET A 82 -11.68 14.09 4.71
C MET A 82 -11.06 15.48 4.68
N CYS A 83 -10.05 15.67 3.83
CA CYS A 83 -9.68 17.02 3.40
C CYS A 83 -10.80 17.64 2.55
N ARG A 84 -10.77 18.95 2.37
CA ARG A 84 -11.75 19.67 1.54
C ARG A 84 -11.85 19.11 0.11
N ASP A 85 -10.72 18.84 -0.54
CA ASP A 85 -10.74 18.40 -1.96
C ASP A 85 -11.40 17.03 -2.12
N HIS A 86 -11.02 16.04 -1.30
CA HIS A 86 -11.61 14.70 -1.40
C HIS A 86 -13.05 14.67 -0.90
N GLY A 87 -13.39 15.49 0.10
CA GLY A 87 -14.77 15.64 0.53
C GLY A 87 -15.68 16.16 -0.59
N ASN A 88 -15.20 17.15 -1.37
CA ASN A 88 -15.92 17.63 -2.54
C ASN A 88 -15.99 16.57 -3.66
N LEU A 89 -14.90 15.84 -3.89
CA LEU A 89 -14.82 14.79 -4.91
C LEU A 89 -15.86 13.69 -4.70
N ILE A 90 -15.97 13.16 -3.47
CA ILE A 90 -16.90 12.07 -3.18
C ILE A 90 -18.37 12.47 -3.31
N ASP A 91 -18.68 13.75 -3.13
CA ASP A 91 -20.02 14.28 -3.28
C ASP A 91 -20.36 14.61 -4.74
N ALA A 92 -19.36 14.93 -5.56
CA ALA A 92 -19.52 15.22 -6.98
C ALA A 92 -19.81 13.96 -7.82
N ASP A 93 -19.17 12.82 -7.50
CA ASP A 93 -19.39 11.53 -8.19
C ASP A 93 -19.85 10.45 -7.19
N TYR A 94 -21.06 10.63 -6.67
CA TYR A 94 -21.62 9.71 -5.67
C TYR A 94 -22.08 8.37 -6.24
N THR A 95 -22.02 8.18 -7.56
CA THR A 95 -22.23 6.90 -8.25
C THR A 95 -21.00 6.01 -8.13
N GLU A 96 -19.80 6.57 -8.33
CA GLU A 96 -18.53 5.85 -8.12
C GLU A 96 -18.28 5.66 -6.61
N TYR A 97 -18.48 6.71 -5.82
CA TYR A 97 -18.19 6.70 -4.39
C TYR A 97 -19.43 6.32 -3.58
N SER A 98 -19.77 5.03 -3.61
CA SER A 98 -20.94 4.46 -2.91
C SER A 98 -20.84 4.55 -1.37
N ALA A 99 -21.98 4.42 -0.69
CA ALA A 99 -22.03 4.46 0.77
C ALA A 99 -21.31 3.27 1.44
N SER A 100 -21.23 2.10 0.78
CA SER A 100 -20.42 0.97 1.27
C SER A 100 -18.93 1.28 1.16
N THR A 101 -18.50 1.79 0.00
CA THR A 101 -17.11 2.20 -0.24
C THR A 101 -16.63 3.20 0.82
N LEU A 102 -17.43 4.22 1.15
CA LEU A 102 -17.08 5.21 2.16
C LEU A 102 -16.99 4.61 3.58
N ARG A 103 -17.83 3.61 3.91
CA ARG A 103 -17.73 2.90 5.20
C ARG A 103 -16.45 2.08 5.29
N ASP A 104 -16.06 1.43 4.20
CA ASP A 104 -14.81 0.66 4.14
C ASP A 104 -13.60 1.57 4.32
N TRP A 105 -13.59 2.73 3.65
CA TRP A 105 -12.50 3.70 3.79
C TRP A 105 -12.42 4.31 5.19
N LYS A 106 -13.57 4.58 5.81
CA LYS A 106 -13.62 5.00 7.22
C LYS A 106 -12.97 3.95 8.12
N SER A 107 -13.39 2.69 8.00
CA SER A 107 -12.84 1.58 8.81
C SER A 107 -11.32 1.46 8.62
N GLN A 108 -10.84 1.51 7.38
CA GLN A 108 -9.41 1.47 7.07
C GLN A 108 -8.64 2.67 7.64
N ALA A 109 -9.21 3.88 7.59
CA ALA A 109 -8.59 5.06 8.17
C ALA A 109 -8.48 4.99 9.71
N GLU A 110 -9.54 4.52 10.37
CA GLU A 110 -9.54 4.32 11.83
C GLU A 110 -8.59 3.19 12.24
N LYS A 111 -8.50 2.10 11.47
CA LYS A 111 -7.50 1.03 11.66
C LYS A 111 -6.08 1.58 11.56
N ARG A 112 -5.76 2.35 10.50
CA ARG A 112 -4.44 3.00 10.33
C ARG A 112 -4.08 3.92 11.51
N ALA A 113 -5.05 4.70 12.02
CA ALA A 113 -4.83 5.55 13.17
C ALA A 113 -4.56 4.74 14.45
N SER A 114 -5.34 3.67 14.69
CA SER A 114 -5.14 2.73 15.80
C SER A 114 -3.77 2.06 15.74
N ASP A 115 -3.38 1.59 14.55
CA ASP A 115 -2.08 0.94 14.32
C ASP A 115 -0.92 1.92 14.57
N SER A 116 -1.05 3.20 14.19
CA SER A 116 -0.04 4.22 14.46
C SER A 116 0.19 4.53 15.95
N LEU A 117 -0.73 4.12 16.83
CA LEU A 117 -0.54 4.22 18.29
C LEU A 117 0.20 3.00 18.86
N LYS A 118 0.12 1.85 18.19
CA LYS A 118 0.66 0.57 18.66
C LYS A 118 2.07 0.32 18.11
N PHE A 119 2.27 0.66 16.85
CA PHE A 119 3.51 0.39 16.13
C PHE A 119 4.39 1.64 16.07
N PRO A 120 5.73 1.49 16.12
CA PRO A 120 6.63 2.64 16.02
C PRO A 120 6.43 3.38 14.69
N THR A 121 6.70 4.68 14.67
CA THR A 121 6.70 5.47 13.43
C THR A 121 7.66 4.88 12.41
N GLN A 122 7.35 5.01 11.11
CA GLN A 122 8.15 4.48 10.02
C GLN A 122 9.66 4.85 10.11
N GLU A 123 9.97 6.05 10.59
CA GLU A 123 11.35 6.53 10.85
C GLU A 123 12.05 5.84 12.02
N ALA A 124 11.30 5.35 13.01
CA ALA A 124 11.84 4.59 14.13
C ALA A 124 11.98 3.11 13.77
N VAL A 125 11.11 2.59 12.91
CA VAL A 125 11.15 1.22 12.37
C VAL A 125 12.31 1.02 11.39
N SER A 126 12.64 2.03 10.56
CA SER A 126 13.65 1.89 9.50
C SER A 126 15.11 1.86 9.98
N LYS A 127 15.37 2.12 11.27
CA LYS A 127 16.72 2.01 11.82
C LYS A 127 17.03 0.52 11.95
N ASP A 128 17.87 0.00 11.05
CA ASP A 128 18.32 -1.39 10.98
C ASP A 128 17.26 -2.42 10.49
N ALA A 129 16.13 -1.98 9.93
CA ALA A 129 15.17 -2.87 9.25
C ALA A 129 15.45 -2.98 7.75
N THR A 130 15.23 -4.16 7.19
CA THR A 130 15.20 -4.40 5.73
C THR A 130 13.77 -4.35 5.23
N LEU A 131 13.58 -3.95 3.97
CA LEU A 131 12.33 -4.23 3.27
C LEU A 131 12.34 -5.67 2.78
N ILE A 132 11.25 -6.38 3.04
CA ILE A 132 10.95 -7.67 2.44
C ILE A 132 9.66 -7.56 1.63
N GLN A 133 9.67 -8.10 0.43
CA GLN A 133 8.48 -8.21 -0.42
C GLN A 133 8.09 -9.68 -0.55
N LEU A 134 6.80 -9.98 -0.41
CA LEU A 134 6.20 -11.29 -0.63
C LEU A 134 5.17 -11.17 -1.75
N GLY A 135 5.41 -11.88 -2.85
CA GLY A 135 4.61 -11.70 -4.06
C GLY A 135 4.55 -10.23 -4.51
N SER A 136 3.51 -9.87 -5.26
CA SER A 136 3.37 -8.53 -5.85
C SER A 136 2.69 -7.50 -4.94
N LYS A 137 2.07 -7.92 -3.83
CA LYS A 137 1.13 -7.09 -3.05
C LYS A 137 1.54 -6.78 -1.62
N ILE A 138 2.61 -7.40 -1.13
CA ILE A 138 2.95 -7.36 0.30
C ILE A 138 4.40 -6.91 0.44
N ILE A 139 4.62 -5.79 1.13
CA ILE A 139 5.94 -5.30 1.49
C ILE A 139 5.95 -4.93 2.96
N TYR A 140 6.91 -5.44 3.73
CA TYR A 140 7.06 -5.17 5.16
C TYR A 140 8.46 -4.67 5.48
N PHE A 141 8.56 -3.79 6.48
CA PHE A 141 9.79 -3.62 7.23
C PHE A 141 9.96 -4.78 8.20
N ALA A 142 11.14 -5.38 8.18
CA ALA A 142 11.46 -6.52 9.01
C ALA A 142 12.90 -6.49 9.51
N HIS A 143 13.14 -7.08 10.67
CA HIS A 143 14.49 -7.38 11.14
C HIS A 143 14.80 -8.85 10.89
N TRP A 144 16.02 -9.14 10.48
CA TRP A 144 16.52 -10.51 10.43
C TRP A 144 16.52 -11.10 11.84
N ASN A 145 15.86 -12.24 12.00
CA ASN A 145 15.85 -12.97 13.26
C ASN A 145 16.84 -14.16 13.21
N ALA A 146 16.82 -14.95 12.13
CA ALA A 146 17.78 -16.03 11.91
C ALA A 146 17.89 -16.42 10.43
N ILE A 147 19.07 -16.90 10.03
CA ILE A 147 19.35 -17.48 8.72
C ILE A 147 20.06 -18.82 8.94
N HIS A 148 19.48 -19.89 8.41
CA HIS A 148 20.13 -21.21 8.37
C HIS A 148 19.87 -21.89 7.04
N SER A 149 20.87 -21.90 6.16
CA SER A 149 20.80 -22.49 4.83
C SER A 149 19.63 -21.91 3.99
N GLN A 150 18.49 -22.60 3.97
CA GLN A 150 17.28 -22.26 3.22
C GLN A 150 16.10 -21.89 4.14
N GLU A 151 16.33 -21.80 5.45
CA GLU A 151 15.32 -21.40 6.42
C GLU A 151 15.65 -20.00 6.94
N TRP A 152 14.79 -19.06 6.60
CA TRP A 152 14.92 -17.65 6.93
C TRP A 152 13.82 -17.27 7.90
N SER A 153 14.16 -16.48 8.92
CA SER A 153 13.16 -15.92 9.82
C SER A 153 13.35 -14.44 10.03
N PHE A 154 12.21 -13.75 10.14
CA PHE A 154 12.12 -12.31 10.23
C PHE A 154 11.17 -11.92 11.35
N GLU A 155 11.53 -10.88 12.11
CA GLU A 155 10.59 -10.14 12.93
C GLU A 155 9.94 -9.06 12.07
N LEU A 156 8.64 -9.19 11.79
CA LEU A 156 7.88 -8.20 11.03
C LEU A 156 7.52 -7.02 11.92
N VAL A 157 7.95 -5.83 11.51
CA VAL A 157 7.79 -4.62 12.32
C VAL A 157 6.57 -3.82 11.89
N ALA A 158 6.47 -3.49 10.60
CA ALA A 158 5.37 -2.70 10.07
C ALA A 158 5.16 -2.95 8.57
N PRO A 159 3.91 -2.92 8.07
CA PRO A 159 3.65 -2.97 6.65
C PRO A 159 4.10 -1.66 5.97
N PHE A 160 4.79 -1.81 4.83
CA PHE A 160 5.02 -0.71 3.89
C PHE A 160 3.95 -0.69 2.80
N ILE A 161 3.65 -1.86 2.22
CA ILE A 161 2.52 -2.09 1.30
C ILE A 161 1.76 -3.33 1.76
N GLY A 162 0.43 -3.27 1.70
CA GLY A 162 -0.44 -4.33 2.18
C GLY A 162 -0.85 -4.14 3.65
N ASN A 163 -1.28 -5.22 4.31
CA ASN A 163 -1.71 -5.21 5.70
C ASN A 163 -1.60 -6.61 6.33
N SER A 164 -1.96 -6.75 7.61
CA SER A 164 -1.96 -8.02 8.34
C SER A 164 -2.83 -9.09 7.70
N ASP A 165 -3.98 -8.69 7.14
CA ASP A 165 -5.00 -9.60 6.63
C ASP A 165 -4.53 -10.21 5.30
N LEU A 166 -3.94 -9.39 4.42
CA LEU A 166 -3.30 -9.84 3.19
C LEU A 166 -2.12 -10.77 3.47
N LEU A 167 -1.30 -10.44 4.47
CA LEU A 167 -0.17 -11.28 4.89
C LEU A 167 -0.66 -12.64 5.41
N ASN A 168 -1.65 -12.65 6.29
CA ASN A 168 -2.22 -13.89 6.82
C ASN A 168 -2.82 -14.75 5.70
N ASN A 169 -3.59 -14.14 4.78
CA ASN A 169 -4.17 -14.86 3.65
C ASN A 169 -3.09 -15.42 2.72
N TYR A 170 -2.04 -14.65 2.43
CA TYR A 170 -0.91 -15.11 1.63
C TYR A 170 -0.25 -16.37 2.22
N VAL A 171 -0.04 -16.40 3.54
CA VAL A 171 0.58 -17.54 4.23
C VAL A 171 -0.39 -18.72 4.34
N LEU A 172 -1.67 -18.49 4.62
CA LEU A 172 -2.68 -19.54 4.74
C LEU A 172 -2.96 -20.23 3.40
N ASP A 173 -3.05 -19.44 2.32
CA ASP A 173 -3.38 -19.92 0.99
C ASP A 173 -2.13 -20.20 0.13
N PHE A 174 -0.93 -20.17 0.74
CA PHE A 174 0.36 -20.19 0.05
C PHE A 174 0.47 -21.27 -1.02
N SER A 175 0.10 -22.51 -0.66
CA SER A 175 0.16 -23.68 -1.56
C SER A 175 -0.76 -23.59 -2.78
N SER A 176 -1.74 -22.68 -2.77
CA SER A 176 -2.68 -22.43 -3.88
C SER A 176 -2.33 -21.18 -4.69
N LEU A 177 -1.30 -20.42 -4.29
CA LEU A 177 -0.87 -19.24 -5.02
C LEU A 177 -0.21 -19.64 -6.36
N PRO A 178 -0.32 -18.80 -7.40
CA PRO A 178 0.46 -18.97 -8.62
C PRO A 178 1.96 -18.94 -8.31
N GLU A 179 2.76 -19.75 -9.00
CA GLU A 179 4.23 -19.79 -8.83
C GLU A 179 4.86 -18.39 -8.97
N ALA A 180 4.33 -17.56 -9.86
CA ALA A 180 4.76 -16.18 -10.06
C ALA A 180 4.57 -15.26 -8.83
N GLU A 181 3.80 -15.67 -7.83
CA GLU A 181 3.58 -14.95 -6.57
C GLU A 181 4.34 -15.56 -5.38
N GLN A 182 4.95 -16.75 -5.56
CA GLN A 182 5.64 -17.49 -4.50
C GLN A 182 7.12 -17.11 -4.40
N TYR A 183 7.39 -15.83 -4.15
CA TYR A 183 8.76 -15.32 -4.03
C TYR A 183 8.91 -14.33 -2.89
N VAL A 184 10.14 -14.23 -2.38
CA VAL A 184 10.58 -13.18 -1.47
C VAL A 184 11.68 -12.35 -2.12
N VAL A 185 11.61 -11.03 -1.99
CA VAL A 185 12.70 -10.10 -2.32
C VAL A 185 13.17 -9.43 -1.04
N ILE A 186 14.48 -9.34 -0.86
CA ILE A 186 15.11 -8.70 0.29
C ILE A 186 15.98 -7.55 -0.20
N GLU A 187 15.55 -6.33 0.10
CA GLU A 187 16.19 -5.10 -0.38
C GLU A 187 17.64 -5.01 0.10
N SER A 188 17.90 -5.18 1.41
CA SER A 188 19.24 -5.04 2.00
C SER A 188 20.31 -5.98 1.42
N GLN A 189 19.92 -7.10 0.81
CA GLN A 189 20.83 -8.07 0.20
C GLN A 189 20.83 -8.03 -1.33
N GLY A 190 19.86 -7.34 -1.94
CA GLY A 190 19.59 -7.47 -3.38
C GLY A 190 19.35 -8.93 -3.80
N ASP A 191 18.76 -9.75 -2.93
CA ASP A 191 18.48 -11.17 -3.19
C ASP A 191 16.97 -11.37 -3.39
N ALA A 192 16.62 -12.31 -4.26
CA ALA A 192 15.26 -12.76 -4.48
C ALA A 192 15.26 -14.28 -4.59
N ARG A 193 14.33 -14.93 -3.89
CA ARG A 193 14.21 -16.40 -3.88
C ARG A 193 12.76 -16.81 -4.05
N GLU A 194 12.59 -17.94 -4.72
CA GLU A 194 11.36 -18.72 -4.62
C GLU A 194 11.13 -19.10 -3.15
N ILE A 195 9.89 -19.01 -2.71
CA ILE A 195 9.46 -19.51 -1.41
C ILE A 195 8.90 -20.92 -1.64
N LEU A 196 9.40 -21.88 -0.88
CA LEU A 196 8.95 -23.28 -0.89
C LEU A 196 7.89 -23.55 0.19
N ASP A 197 7.97 -22.80 1.29
CA ASP A 197 7.01 -22.86 2.40
C ASP A 197 7.04 -21.56 3.20
N SER A 198 5.92 -21.20 3.81
CA SER A 198 5.81 -19.99 4.63
C SER A 198 4.96 -20.22 5.87
N LYS A 199 5.35 -19.60 6.99
CA LYS A 199 4.63 -19.69 8.26
C LYS A 199 4.76 -18.39 9.04
N ILE A 200 3.71 -18.03 9.77
CA ILE A 200 3.74 -16.92 10.72
C ILE A 200 3.45 -17.44 12.12
N GLU A 201 4.17 -16.90 13.11
CA GLU A 201 3.91 -17.12 14.52
C GLU A 201 3.89 -15.78 15.26
N ILE A 202 3.15 -15.72 16.37
CA ILE A 202 3.19 -14.58 17.28
C ILE A 202 3.99 -14.98 18.52
N SER A 203 5.05 -14.25 18.82
CA SER A 203 5.88 -14.51 20.00
C SER A 203 5.12 -14.23 21.31
N SER A 204 5.65 -14.71 22.43
CA SER A 204 5.11 -14.40 23.77
C SER A 204 5.07 -12.89 24.08
N GLU A 205 5.89 -12.09 23.40
CA GLU A 205 5.94 -10.63 23.51
C GLU A 205 4.99 -9.93 22.52
N GLY A 206 4.22 -10.69 21.73
CA GLY A 206 3.30 -10.15 20.73
C GLY A 206 3.94 -9.76 19.40
N LYS A 207 5.21 -10.15 19.16
CA LYS A 207 5.92 -9.86 17.91
C LYS A 207 5.51 -10.86 16.83
N CYS A 208 5.33 -10.38 15.60
CA CYS A 208 5.00 -11.23 14.46
C CYS A 208 6.29 -11.78 13.83
N LEU A 209 6.48 -13.09 13.87
CA LEU A 209 7.62 -13.78 13.27
C LEU A 209 7.19 -14.47 11.98
N LEU A 210 7.85 -14.14 10.87
CA LEU A 210 7.69 -14.80 9.59
C LEU A 210 8.83 -15.78 9.38
N PHE A 211 8.50 -17.04 9.08
CA PHE A 211 9.42 -18.09 8.72
C PHE A 211 9.20 -18.45 7.25
N LEU A 212 10.28 -18.46 6.48
CA LEU A 212 10.29 -18.81 5.07
C LEU A 212 11.27 -19.95 4.84
N LYS A 213 10.81 -20.97 4.13
CA LYS A 213 11.71 -21.92 3.48
C LYS A 213 11.91 -21.43 2.05
N VAL A 214 13.14 -21.12 1.67
CA VAL A 214 13.46 -20.53 0.36
C VAL A 214 14.21 -21.52 -0.53
N GLY A 215 14.03 -21.38 -1.84
CA GLY A 215 14.76 -22.13 -2.84
C GLY A 215 16.25 -21.76 -2.92
N ASN A 216 16.98 -22.58 -3.67
CA ASN A 216 18.39 -22.31 -3.97
C ASN A 216 18.55 -21.01 -4.76
N LYS A 217 19.72 -20.38 -4.63
CA LYS A 217 20.01 -19.19 -5.42
C LYS A 217 20.11 -19.64 -6.86
N PRO A 218 19.41 -18.99 -7.80
CA PRO A 218 19.71 -19.19 -9.21
C PRO A 218 21.21 -18.92 -9.39
N ILE A 219 21.96 -19.91 -9.87
CA ILE A 219 23.38 -19.73 -10.13
C ILE A 219 23.47 -18.79 -11.34
N PRO A 220 24.13 -17.62 -11.20
CA PRO A 220 24.31 -16.74 -12.34
C PRO A 220 25.02 -17.50 -13.45
N THR A 221 24.46 -17.48 -14.66
CA THR A 221 25.17 -18.01 -15.83
C THR A 221 26.38 -17.11 -16.06
N ASN A 222 27.57 -17.71 -16.17
CA ASN A 222 28.76 -16.98 -16.55
C ASN A 222 28.48 -16.28 -17.90
N PRO A 223 28.68 -14.96 -18.02
CA PRO A 223 28.43 -14.24 -19.25
C PRO A 223 29.10 -14.85 -20.48
N HIS A 224 30.26 -15.50 -20.31
CA HIS A 224 30.97 -16.17 -21.39
C HIS A 224 30.29 -17.45 -21.89
N ASP A 225 29.49 -18.09 -21.03
CA ASP A 225 28.83 -19.36 -21.30
C ASP A 225 27.38 -19.18 -21.79
N LEU A 226 26.94 -17.93 -21.95
CA LEU A 226 25.62 -17.63 -22.52
C LEU A 226 25.55 -18.06 -23.99
N GLY A 227 24.39 -18.62 -24.34
CA GLY A 227 24.08 -19.08 -25.68
C GLY A 227 23.97 -17.94 -26.69
N MET A 228 23.47 -18.30 -27.86
CA MET A 228 23.17 -17.35 -28.93
C MET A 228 21.76 -16.81 -28.76
N ASP A 229 21.58 -15.52 -28.97
CA ASP A 229 20.29 -14.83 -28.97
C ASP A 229 20.16 -13.94 -30.21
N LEU A 230 18.95 -13.51 -30.54
CA LEU A 230 18.72 -12.53 -31.61
C LEU A 230 19.30 -11.18 -31.20
N ARG A 231 20.04 -10.55 -32.11
CA ARG A 231 20.60 -9.22 -31.86
C ARG A 231 19.51 -8.18 -32.02
N VAL A 232 19.32 -7.32 -31.02
CA VAL A 232 18.53 -6.10 -31.16
C VAL A 232 19.42 -4.91 -31.49
N ASP A 233 18.90 -3.96 -32.26
CA ASP A 233 19.56 -2.69 -32.55
C ASP A 233 19.25 -1.60 -31.50
N ASP A 234 19.68 -0.38 -31.78
CA ASP A 234 19.55 0.76 -30.87
C ASP A 234 18.09 1.23 -30.70
N THR A 235 17.14 0.76 -31.52
CA THR A 235 15.70 1.01 -31.33
C THR A 235 15.02 -0.08 -30.51
N GLY A 236 15.74 -1.18 -30.21
CA GLY A 236 15.20 -2.36 -29.53
C GLY A 236 14.51 -3.35 -30.47
N ASP A 237 14.59 -3.14 -31.78
CA ASP A 237 14.04 -4.06 -32.77
C ASP A 237 15.05 -5.14 -33.17
N ILE A 238 14.56 -6.27 -33.67
CA ILE A 238 15.42 -7.36 -34.15
C ILE A 238 16.20 -6.88 -35.37
N SER A 239 17.52 -6.96 -35.28
CA SER A 239 18.43 -6.49 -36.32
C SER A 239 18.72 -7.57 -37.37
N PHE A 240 19.00 -7.12 -38.60
CA PHE A 240 19.42 -7.96 -39.70
C PHE A 240 20.87 -7.65 -40.09
N LEU A 241 21.63 -8.67 -40.47
CA LEU A 241 22.99 -8.53 -40.99
C LEU A 241 23.09 -9.32 -42.30
N ASN A 242 23.42 -8.63 -43.40
CA ASN A 242 23.51 -9.21 -44.74
C ASN A 242 22.23 -9.91 -45.25
N GLY A 243 21.06 -9.49 -44.76
CA GLY A 243 19.77 -10.06 -45.15
C GLY A 243 19.27 -11.21 -44.26
N ASP A 244 20.10 -11.68 -43.32
CA ASP A 244 19.73 -12.69 -42.33
C ASP A 244 19.50 -12.07 -40.94
N LEU A 245 18.77 -12.79 -40.08
CA LEU A 245 18.60 -12.41 -38.68
C LEU A 245 19.97 -12.36 -37.99
N ALA A 246 20.32 -11.19 -37.45
CA ALA A 246 21.56 -11.03 -36.73
C ALA A 246 21.45 -11.66 -35.33
N THR A 247 22.56 -12.18 -34.82
CA THR A 247 22.63 -12.80 -33.51
C THR A 247 23.79 -12.26 -32.67
N VAL A 248 23.65 -12.35 -31.36
CA VAL A 248 24.70 -12.12 -30.36
C VAL A 248 24.98 -13.41 -29.62
N LYS A 249 26.20 -13.56 -29.06
CA LYS A 249 26.58 -14.76 -28.30
C LYS A 249 27.42 -14.40 -27.08
N GLY A 250 27.36 -15.22 -26.04
CA GLY A 250 28.23 -15.10 -24.87
C GLY A 250 28.10 -13.74 -24.20
N ILE A 251 29.22 -13.04 -24.06
CA ILE A 251 29.25 -11.78 -23.30
C ILE A 251 28.40 -10.68 -23.95
N ASP A 252 28.24 -10.70 -25.29
CA ASP A 252 27.43 -9.70 -25.99
C ASP A 252 25.93 -9.99 -25.83
N THR A 253 25.54 -11.27 -25.70
CA THR A 253 24.19 -11.64 -25.24
C THR A 253 23.94 -11.10 -23.83
N ALA A 254 24.90 -11.27 -22.92
CA ALA A 254 24.79 -10.77 -21.55
C ALA A 254 24.57 -9.25 -21.50
N LYS A 255 25.40 -8.49 -22.25
CA LYS A 255 25.29 -7.03 -22.34
C LYS A 255 23.94 -6.60 -22.89
N GLN A 256 23.48 -7.26 -23.95
CA GLN A 256 22.19 -6.97 -24.55
C GLN A 256 21.03 -7.22 -23.59
N MET A 257 21.00 -8.39 -22.93
CA MET A 257 19.95 -8.73 -21.94
C MET A 257 19.91 -7.71 -20.79
N ILE A 258 21.07 -7.32 -20.26
CA ILE A 258 21.16 -6.30 -19.21
C ILE A 258 20.65 -4.94 -19.74
N SER A 259 21.04 -4.54 -20.96
CA SER A 259 20.58 -3.30 -21.59
C SER A 259 19.06 -3.26 -21.77
N ILE A 260 18.46 -4.37 -22.22
CA ILE A 260 17.00 -4.50 -22.36
C ILE A 260 16.32 -4.37 -21.00
N CYS A 261 16.79 -5.08 -19.98
CA CYS A 261 16.21 -5.00 -18.64
C CYS A 261 16.35 -3.61 -17.99
N MET A 262 17.39 -2.86 -18.33
CA MET A 262 17.63 -1.52 -17.80
C MET A 262 16.98 -0.41 -18.62
N SER A 263 16.40 -0.71 -19.78
CA SER A 263 15.79 0.29 -20.66
C SER A 263 14.52 0.84 -20.00
N PRO A 264 14.52 2.09 -19.51
CA PRO A 264 13.33 2.65 -18.88
C PRO A 264 12.28 2.88 -19.96
N CYS A 265 11.02 2.52 -19.67
CA CYS A 265 9.88 2.86 -20.51
C CYS A 265 9.62 4.37 -20.38
N VAL A 266 10.46 5.19 -21.03
CA VAL A 266 10.31 6.64 -21.06
C VAL A 266 9.55 6.98 -22.32
N SER A 267 8.24 7.18 -22.17
CA SER A 267 7.48 7.95 -23.16
C SER A 267 8.01 9.38 -23.12
N THR A 268 8.81 9.75 -24.12
CA THR A 268 9.07 11.14 -24.49
C THR A 268 7.82 11.80 -25.05
#